data_AF-D0IIH9-F1
#
_entry.id   AF-D0IIH9-F1
#
_cell.length_a   1.000
_cell.length_b   1.000
_cell.length_c   1.000
_cell.angle_alpha   90.00
_cell.angle_beta   90.00
_cell.angle_gamma   90.00
#
_symmetry.space_group_name_H-M   'P 1'
#
loop_
_entity.id
_entity.type
_entity.pdbx_description
1 polymer ?
#
loop_
_entity_poly.entity_id
_entity_poly.type
_entity_poly.pdbx_seq_one_letter_code
_entity_poly.pdbx_strand_id
1 'polypeptide(L)'
;MKKSLMVLTVMIALVGCDDATKAIDEAQAAANKAVDSLQQKADSLNLQALNLDVLGDATQKAQEFTQSIDSLVKTDFTDYQAVVAATEKISNSYSCLVDVSSEATAENLLDKIVSLVKNDQVLAIIEKGVAQAKTAKECVM
;
A
#
# COMPACT_ATOMS: atom_id res chain seq x y z
N MET A 1 -29.44 44.18 22.11
CA MET A 1 -29.78 42.92 21.43
C MET A 1 -28.72 42.62 20.38
N LYS A 2 -28.46 41.33 20.09
CA LYS A 2 -27.48 40.70 19.15
C LYS A 2 -26.34 40.02 19.94
N LYS A 3 -26.57 38.79 20.44
CA LYS A 3 -26.31 37.47 19.81
C LYS A 3 -24.80 37.25 19.61
N SER A 4 -24.13 36.52 20.51
CA SER A 4 -23.76 35.10 20.37
C SER A 4 -23.37 34.70 18.96
N LEU A 5 -22.09 34.33 18.76
CA LEU A 5 -21.69 32.95 18.52
C LEU A 5 -20.15 32.85 18.52
N MET A 6 -19.60 32.14 19.50
CA MET A 6 -18.30 31.48 19.38
C MET A 6 -18.40 30.47 18.24
N VAL A 7 -17.59 30.62 17.19
CA VAL A 7 -17.39 29.58 16.18
C VAL A 7 -15.90 29.30 16.09
N LEU A 8 -15.57 28.11 16.58
CA LEU A 8 -14.51 27.19 16.17
C LEU A 8 -13.35 27.79 15.36
N THR A 9 -12.23 28.01 16.05
CA THR A 9 -10.91 28.00 15.45
C THR A 9 -10.51 26.54 15.20
N VAL A 10 -10.75 26.05 13.97
CA VAL A 10 -10.02 24.90 13.41
C VAL A 10 -9.25 25.40 12.21
N MET A 11 -8.04 25.85 12.48
CA MET A 11 -6.98 26.09 11.50
C MET A 11 -5.67 25.81 12.23
N ILE A 12 -5.35 24.52 12.41
CA ILE A 12 -3.95 24.11 12.51
C ILE A 12 -3.59 23.64 11.11
N ALA A 13 -2.81 24.52 10.50
CA ALA A 13 -2.30 24.45 9.16
C ALA A 13 -1.59 23.13 8.86
N LEU A 14 -1.89 22.61 7.67
CA LEU A 14 -1.12 21.62 6.91
C LEU A 14 0.26 22.21 6.52
N VAL A 15 1.06 22.64 7.49
CA VAL A 15 2.46 23.03 7.22
C VAL A 15 3.32 21.77 7.38
N GLY A 16 3.36 20.98 6.30
CA GLY A 16 4.15 19.75 6.24
C GLY A 16 3.99 18.90 4.99
N CYS A 17 3.13 19.28 4.04
CA CYS A 17 2.85 18.49 2.82
C CYS A 17 3.37 19.13 1.52
N ASP A 18 4.42 19.95 1.56
CA ASP A 18 4.96 20.58 0.33
C ASP A 18 5.94 19.65 -0.44
N ASP A 19 6.62 18.71 0.24
CA ASP A 19 7.58 17.79 -0.41
C ASP A 19 6.96 16.50 -0.96
N ALA A 20 5.77 16.09 -0.48
CA ALA A 20 5.13 14.84 -0.93
C ALA A 20 4.46 14.95 -2.32
N THR A 21 4.17 16.17 -2.77
CA THR A 21 3.47 16.41 -4.04
C THR A 21 4.42 16.40 -5.24
N LYS A 22 5.70 16.77 -5.05
CA LYS A 22 6.72 16.73 -6.12
C LYS A 22 7.11 15.32 -6.55
N ALA A 23 7.15 14.37 -5.61
CA ALA A 23 7.48 12.97 -5.92
C ALA A 23 6.38 12.26 -6.75
N ILE A 24 5.15 12.78 -6.75
CA ILE A 24 4.02 12.21 -7.49
C ILE A 24 4.08 12.62 -8.98
N ASP A 25 4.47 13.86 -9.27
CA ASP A 25 4.55 14.35 -10.65
C ASP A 25 5.78 13.80 -11.40
N GLU A 26 6.91 13.57 -10.72
CA GLU A 26 8.10 12.96 -11.35
C GLU A 26 7.92 11.47 -11.66
N ALA A 27 7.08 10.75 -10.91
CA ALA A 27 6.74 9.35 -11.19
C ALA A 27 5.78 9.20 -12.40
N GLN A 28 4.89 10.16 -12.63
CA GLN A 28 3.98 10.14 -13.80
C GLN A 28 4.71 10.35 -15.13
N ALA A 29 5.81 11.11 -15.17
CA ALA A 29 6.60 11.29 -16.38
C ALA A 29 7.34 10.00 -16.82
N ALA A 30 7.70 9.13 -15.87
CA ALA A 30 8.28 7.81 -16.15
C ALA A 30 7.23 6.80 -16.68
N ALA A 31 5.95 6.96 -16.29
CA ALA A 31 4.85 6.08 -16.69
C ALA A 31 4.56 6.13 -18.21
N ASN A 32 4.70 7.29 -18.85
CA ASN A 32 4.46 7.42 -20.30
C ASN A 32 5.53 6.73 -21.18
N LYS A 33 6.68 6.33 -20.63
CA LYS A 33 7.75 5.66 -21.39
C LYS A 33 7.74 4.13 -21.23
N ALA A 34 6.96 3.59 -20.29
CA ALA A 34 6.88 2.16 -19.98
C ALA A 34 5.73 1.43 -20.70
N VAL A 35 4.88 2.15 -21.45
CA VAL A 35 3.71 1.58 -22.14
C VAL A 35 4.09 0.48 -23.14
N ASP A 36 5.30 0.49 -23.70
CA ASP A 36 5.78 -0.53 -24.65
C ASP A 36 6.24 -1.85 -24.00
N SER A 37 6.40 -1.96 -22.67
CA SER A 37 6.72 -3.23 -21.99
C SER A 37 5.51 -3.97 -21.41
N LEU A 38 4.31 -3.37 -21.49
CA LEU A 38 3.09 -3.77 -20.78
C LEU A 38 2.40 -5.06 -21.27
N GLN A 39 2.96 -5.77 -22.25
CA GLN A 39 2.33 -6.99 -22.80
C GLN A 39 2.91 -8.32 -22.31
N GLN A 40 3.89 -8.32 -21.41
CA GLN A 40 4.31 -9.55 -20.75
C GLN A 40 3.43 -9.78 -19.52
N LYS A 41 2.40 -10.61 -19.72
CA LYS A 41 1.62 -11.27 -18.67
C LYS A 41 2.48 -11.47 -17.43
N ALA A 42 2.07 -10.84 -16.33
CA ALA A 42 2.64 -11.11 -15.02
C ALA A 42 2.58 -12.62 -14.80
N ASP A 43 3.75 -13.27 -14.77
CA ASP A 43 3.90 -14.61 -14.24
C ASP A 43 3.15 -14.62 -12.91
N SER A 44 2.14 -15.49 -12.78
CA SER A 44 1.33 -15.61 -11.58
C SER A 44 2.23 -15.63 -10.34
N LEU A 45 2.14 -14.61 -9.48
CA LEU A 45 2.89 -14.60 -8.23
C LEU A 45 2.52 -15.86 -7.45
N ASN A 46 3.47 -16.76 -7.24
CA ASN A 46 3.23 -17.98 -6.47
C ASN A 46 3.32 -17.67 -4.97
N LEU A 47 2.41 -16.85 -4.49
CA LEU A 47 2.31 -16.48 -3.07
C LEU A 47 1.83 -17.65 -2.21
N GLN A 48 1.29 -18.70 -2.82
CA GLN A 48 0.91 -19.96 -2.15
C GLN A 48 2.13 -20.73 -1.63
N ALA A 49 3.34 -20.42 -2.13
CA ALA A 49 4.58 -20.99 -1.60
C ALA A 49 4.98 -20.40 -0.23
N LEU A 50 4.31 -19.32 0.21
CA LEU A 50 4.54 -18.75 1.53
C LEU A 50 3.85 -19.64 2.57
N ASN A 51 4.65 -20.27 3.44
CA ASN A 51 4.11 -20.99 4.58
C ASN A 51 3.64 -19.97 5.63
N LEU A 52 2.35 -19.60 5.60
CA LEU A 52 1.76 -18.60 6.49
C LEU A 52 1.30 -19.18 7.84
N ASP A 53 1.10 -20.50 7.93
CA ASP A 53 0.62 -21.18 9.14
C ASP A 53 1.58 -21.03 10.33
N VAL A 54 2.86 -20.74 10.04
CA VAL A 54 3.88 -20.46 11.06
C VAL A 54 3.64 -19.14 11.80
N LEU A 55 2.73 -18.30 11.31
CA LEU A 55 2.39 -16.99 11.88
C LEU A 55 1.30 -17.10 12.96
N GLY A 56 0.77 -18.30 13.22
CA GLY A 56 -0.21 -18.54 14.29
C GLY A 56 -1.44 -17.65 14.14
N ASP A 57 -1.76 -16.87 15.17
CA ASP A 57 -2.93 -15.97 15.21
C ASP A 57 -2.89 -14.89 14.11
N ALA A 58 -1.70 -14.57 13.57
CA ALA A 58 -1.53 -13.59 12.50
C ALA A 58 -1.75 -14.17 11.09
N THR A 59 -1.97 -15.48 10.96
CA THR A 59 -2.13 -16.17 9.66
C THR A 59 -3.21 -15.53 8.80
N GLN A 60 -4.36 -15.19 9.39
CA GLN A 60 -5.46 -14.56 8.66
C GLN A 60 -5.04 -13.19 8.10
N LYS A 61 -4.38 -12.35 8.90
CA LYS A 61 -3.93 -11.02 8.45
C LYS A 61 -2.80 -11.10 7.43
N ALA A 62 -1.94 -12.11 7.55
CA ALA A 62 -0.92 -12.39 6.54
C ALA A 62 -1.54 -12.83 5.20
N GLN A 63 -2.63 -13.62 5.24
CA GLN A 63 -3.40 -13.96 4.03
C GLN A 63 -4.07 -12.73 3.43
N GLU A 64 -4.70 -11.88 4.22
CA GLU A 64 -5.31 -10.62 3.75
C GLU A 64 -4.27 -9.70 3.09
N PHE A 65 -3.08 -9.56 3.69
CA PHE A 65 -1.97 -8.82 3.12
C PHE A 65 -1.50 -9.41 1.79
N THR A 66 -1.28 -10.72 1.77
CA THR A 66 -0.86 -11.44 0.55
C THR A 66 -1.91 -11.33 -0.57
N GLN A 67 -3.20 -11.42 -0.24
CA GLN A 67 -4.30 -11.24 -1.19
C GLN A 67 -4.41 -9.80 -1.71
N SER A 68 -4.10 -8.80 -0.90
CA SER A 68 -4.05 -7.40 -1.38
C SER A 68 -3.00 -7.22 -2.47
N ILE A 69 -1.85 -7.89 -2.34
CA ILE A 69 -0.77 -7.85 -3.34
C ILE A 69 -1.13 -8.67 -4.59
N ASP A 70 -1.75 -9.84 -4.43
CA ASP A 70 -2.29 -10.59 -5.57
C ASP A 70 -3.35 -9.78 -6.35
N SER A 71 -4.18 -9.01 -5.63
CA SER A 71 -5.17 -8.12 -6.25
C SER A 71 -4.49 -6.98 -7.03
N LEU A 72 -3.40 -6.42 -6.50
CA LEU A 72 -2.60 -5.41 -7.20
C LEU A 72 -2.07 -5.92 -8.54
N VAL A 73 -1.54 -7.14 -8.59
CA VAL A 73 -1.02 -7.72 -9.85
C VAL A 73 -2.11 -7.91 -10.91
N LYS A 74 -3.36 -8.05 -10.48
CA LYS A 74 -4.53 -8.16 -11.35
C LYS A 74 -5.19 -6.81 -11.64
N THR A 75 -4.69 -5.73 -11.05
CA THR A 75 -5.25 -4.39 -11.20
C THR A 75 -4.88 -3.81 -12.55
N ASP A 76 -5.81 -3.10 -13.16
CA ASP A 76 -5.55 -2.32 -14.37
C ASP A 76 -4.75 -1.06 -14.00
N PHE A 77 -3.47 -1.03 -14.36
CA PHE A 77 -2.58 0.10 -14.07
C PHE A 77 -2.92 1.37 -14.89
N THR A 78 -3.81 1.27 -15.87
CA THR A 78 -4.33 2.45 -16.58
C THR A 78 -5.49 3.11 -15.84
N ASP A 79 -6.11 2.42 -14.89
CA ASP A 79 -7.12 2.97 -13.98
C ASP A 79 -6.45 3.46 -12.69
N TYR A 80 -6.21 4.77 -12.62
CA TYR A 80 -5.63 5.41 -11.46
C TYR A 80 -6.40 5.15 -10.16
N GLN A 81 -7.74 5.10 -10.20
CA GLN A 81 -8.52 4.83 -8.98
C GLN A 81 -8.34 3.40 -8.50
N ALA A 82 -8.25 2.45 -9.43
CA ALA A 82 -7.98 1.06 -9.09
C ALA A 82 -6.59 0.90 -8.44
N VAL A 83 -5.57 1.61 -8.95
CA VAL A 83 -4.22 1.62 -8.36
C VAL A 83 -4.21 2.25 -6.96
N VAL A 84 -4.92 3.37 -6.75
CA VAL A 84 -5.05 4.00 -5.43
C VAL A 84 -5.72 3.04 -4.44
N ALA A 85 -6.85 2.44 -4.81
CA ALA A 85 -7.58 1.51 -3.97
C ALA A 85 -6.74 0.26 -3.62
N ALA A 86 -5.97 -0.26 -4.58
CA ALA A 86 -5.04 -1.36 -4.33
C ALA A 86 -3.93 -0.96 -3.34
N THR A 87 -3.38 0.25 -3.49
CA THR A 87 -2.36 0.80 -2.58
C THR A 87 -2.90 0.95 -1.15
N GLU A 88 -4.10 1.50 -0.99
CA GLU A 88 -4.77 1.64 0.32
C GLU A 88 -5.05 0.28 0.96
N LYS A 89 -5.46 -0.71 0.17
CA LYS A 89 -5.70 -2.07 0.66
C LYS A 89 -4.41 -2.74 1.15
N ILE A 90 -3.29 -2.54 0.44
CA ILE A 90 -1.96 -2.99 0.88
C ILE A 90 -1.57 -2.30 2.19
N SER A 91 -1.73 -0.97 2.25
CA SER A 91 -1.44 -0.17 3.45
C SER A 91 -2.20 -0.70 4.67
N ASN A 92 -3.52 -0.84 4.53
CA ASN A 92 -4.37 -1.27 5.63
C ASN A 92 -4.06 -2.71 6.07
N SER A 93 -3.94 -3.64 5.13
CA SER A 93 -3.66 -5.04 5.46
C SER A 93 -2.26 -5.25 6.06
N TYR A 94 -1.26 -4.47 5.65
CA TYR A 94 0.05 -4.45 6.31
C TYR A 94 -0.06 -3.93 7.75
N SER A 95 -0.76 -2.80 7.94
CA SER A 95 -1.00 -2.23 9.28
C SER A 95 -1.68 -3.25 10.21
N CYS A 96 -2.72 -3.93 9.72
CA CYS A 96 -3.43 -4.99 10.45
C CYS A 96 -2.55 -6.21 10.75
N LEU A 97 -1.64 -6.57 9.84
CA LEU A 97 -0.68 -7.65 10.10
C LEU A 97 0.30 -7.25 11.20
N VAL A 98 0.82 -6.02 11.19
CA VAL A 98 1.71 -5.51 12.24
C VAL A 98 1.01 -5.52 13.61
N ASP A 99 -0.24 -5.06 13.66
CA ASP A 99 -1.03 -4.96 14.90
C ASP A 99 -1.22 -6.30 15.61
N VAL A 100 -1.50 -7.37 14.85
CA VAL A 100 -1.71 -8.71 15.41
C VAL A 100 -0.44 -9.56 15.51
N SER A 101 0.70 -9.04 15.03
CA SER A 101 1.98 -9.75 15.07
C SER A 101 3.11 -8.85 15.60
N SER A 102 3.98 -8.37 14.72
CA SER A 102 5.01 -7.37 14.99
C SER A 102 5.47 -6.75 13.67
N GLU A 103 6.12 -5.58 13.73
CA GLU A 103 6.73 -4.96 12.56
C GLU A 103 7.75 -5.90 11.90
N ALA A 104 8.60 -6.55 12.70
CA ALA A 104 9.59 -7.51 12.20
C ALA A 104 8.95 -8.71 11.49
N THR A 105 7.80 -9.19 11.97
CA THR A 105 7.07 -10.30 11.32
C THR A 105 6.50 -9.86 9.97
N ALA A 106 5.89 -8.68 9.92
CA ALA A 106 5.32 -8.12 8.70
C ALA A 106 6.41 -7.79 7.66
N GLU A 107 7.54 -7.23 8.08
CA GLU A 107 8.70 -6.95 7.23
C GLU A 107 9.30 -8.24 6.65
N ASN A 108 9.47 -9.29 7.47
CA ASN A 108 9.96 -10.58 6.98
C ASN A 108 9.03 -11.21 5.93
N LEU A 109 7.71 -11.00 6.04
CA LEU A 109 6.76 -11.45 5.03
C LEU A 109 6.85 -10.60 3.77
N LEU A 110 6.94 -9.27 3.93
CA LEU A 110 7.13 -8.32 2.84
C LEU A 110 8.39 -8.65 2.02
N ASP A 111 9.53 -8.89 2.67
CA ASP A 111 10.79 -9.25 1.99
C ASP A 111 10.65 -10.49 1.13
N LYS A 112 9.94 -11.51 1.64
CA LYS A 112 9.65 -12.72 0.87
C LYS A 112 8.78 -12.42 -0.34
N ILE A 113 7.75 -11.59 -0.19
CA ILE A 113 6.86 -11.22 -1.29
C ILE A 113 7.61 -10.42 -2.35
N VAL A 114 8.35 -9.38 -1.94
CA VAL A 114 9.18 -8.55 -2.81
C VAL A 114 10.18 -9.41 -3.61
N SER A 115 10.79 -10.42 -2.98
CA SER A 115 11.71 -11.35 -3.68
C SER A 115 11.06 -12.20 -4.78
N LEU A 116 9.72 -12.37 -4.73
CA LEU A 116 8.94 -13.13 -5.70
C LEU A 116 8.36 -12.23 -6.82
N VAL A 117 8.29 -10.92 -6.60
CA VAL A 117 7.75 -9.95 -7.55
C VAL A 117 8.84 -9.54 -8.54
N LYS A 118 8.62 -9.81 -9.82
CA LYS A 118 9.54 -9.45 -10.91
C LYS A 118 9.24 -8.10 -11.57
N ASN A 119 8.12 -7.48 -11.23
CA ASN A 119 7.64 -6.26 -11.88
C ASN A 119 7.93 -5.04 -10.99
N ASP A 120 8.78 -4.14 -11.46
CA ASP A 120 9.22 -2.95 -10.72
C ASP A 120 8.07 -1.99 -10.36
N GLN A 121 7.04 -1.91 -11.21
CA GLN A 121 5.85 -1.09 -10.92
C GLN A 121 5.05 -1.67 -9.76
N VAL A 122 4.88 -3.01 -9.74
CA VAL A 122 4.23 -3.71 -8.63
C VAL A 122 5.03 -3.50 -7.34
N LEU A 123 6.36 -3.63 -7.39
CA LEU A 123 7.24 -3.37 -6.25
C LEU A 123 7.05 -1.96 -5.69
N ALA A 124 7.11 -0.94 -6.54
CA ALA A 124 6.96 0.45 -6.13
C ALA A 124 5.61 0.73 -5.44
N ILE A 125 4.53 0.09 -5.91
CA ILE A 125 3.20 0.24 -5.29
C ILE A 125 3.11 -0.49 -3.95
N ILE A 126 3.71 -1.68 -3.82
CA ILE A 126 3.79 -2.41 -2.55
C ILE A 126 4.55 -1.56 -1.52
N GLU A 127 5.73 -1.07 -1.86
CA GLU A 127 6.55 -0.23 -0.98
C GLU A 127 5.80 1.05 -0.56
N LYS A 128 5.10 1.69 -1.51
CA LYS A 128 4.27 2.85 -1.22
C LYS A 128 3.14 2.52 -0.24
N GLY A 129 2.43 1.42 -0.44
CA GLY A 129 1.37 0.97 0.47
C GLY A 129 1.90 0.71 1.87
N VAL A 130 3.03 0.01 2.00
CA VAL A 130 3.68 -0.24 3.30
C VAL A 130 4.16 1.05 3.96
N ALA A 131 4.75 1.98 3.21
CA ALA A 131 5.15 3.28 3.73
C ALA A 131 3.95 4.07 4.26
N GLN A 132 2.81 4.04 3.55
CA GLN A 132 1.56 4.64 4.01
C GLN A 132 1.07 4.00 5.32
N ALA A 133 1.16 2.68 5.45
CA ALA A 133 0.77 1.96 6.67
C ALA A 133 1.55 2.45 7.89
N LYS A 134 2.87 2.62 7.75
CA LYS A 134 3.76 3.12 8.81
C LYS A 134 3.40 4.55 9.27
N THR A 135 2.81 5.35 8.38
CA THR A 135 2.34 6.71 8.70
C THR A 135 0.94 6.74 9.34
N ALA A 136 0.05 5.83 8.93
CA ALA A 136 -1.33 5.78 9.42
C ALA A 136 -1.46 5.14 10.81
N LYS A 137 -0.51 4.26 11.20
CA LYS A 137 -0.38 3.58 12.51
C LYS A 137 -1.57 2.76 13.01
N GLU A 138 -2.72 2.80 12.36
CA GLU A 138 -3.93 2.10 12.79
C GLU A 138 -4.38 1.11 11.72
N CYS A 139 -4.80 -0.07 12.17
CA CYS A 139 -5.52 -1.04 11.35
C CYS A 139 -6.98 -0.57 11.22
N VAL A 140 -7.39 -0.18 10.02
CA VAL A 140 -8.77 0.25 9.74
C VAL A 140 -9.51 -0.95 9.16
N MET A 141 -10.16 -1.73 10.03
CA MET A 141 -10.92 -2.94 9.61
C MET A 141 -12.04 -2.64 8.61
#